data_AF-A0A2E6IYQ9-F1
#
_entry.id   AF-A0A2E6IYQ9-F1
#
_cell.length_a   1.000
_cell.length_b   1.000
_cell.length_c   1.000
_cell.angle_alpha   90.00
_cell.angle_beta   90.00
_cell.angle_gamma   90.00
#
_symmetry.space_group_name_H-M   'P 1'
#
loop_
_entity.id
_entity.type
_entity.pdbx_description
1 polymer ?
#
loop_
_entity_poly.entity_id
_entity_poly.type
_entity_poly.pdbx_seq_one_letter_code
_entity_poly.pdbx_strand_id
1 'polypeptide(L)'
;MRSLSDKIFTSGFWSFTLEEANSFIGCNVYFHNKLKESSYRGGQIIGVELKKYKNKERILFTIEEKNENIGKPWNGDISIRQWYSIKHN
;
A
#
# COMPACT_ATOMS: atom_id res chain seq x y z
N MET A 1 -12.29 -14.59 -20.77
CA MET A 1 -13.09 -14.56 -19.52
C MET A 1 -12.16 -14.40 -18.32
N ARG A 2 -12.24 -13.24 -17.63
CA ARG A 2 -12.01 -13.05 -16.18
C ARG A 2 -12.21 -11.57 -15.89
N SER A 3 -13.46 -11.18 -15.59
CA SER A 3 -13.73 -9.89 -14.95
C SER A 3 -13.52 -10.11 -13.45
N LEU A 4 -12.26 -9.98 -13.02
CA LEU A 4 -11.90 -9.88 -11.62
C LEU A 4 -11.95 -8.39 -11.35
N SER A 5 -12.94 -7.96 -10.58
CA SER A 5 -13.16 -6.56 -10.26
C SER A 5 -11.86 -5.94 -9.77
N ASP A 6 -11.27 -5.04 -10.56
CA ASP A 6 -10.17 -4.17 -10.15
C ASP A 6 -10.72 -3.27 -9.03
N LYS A 7 -10.78 -3.81 -7.82
CA LYS A 7 -11.26 -3.10 -6.64
C LYS A 7 -10.18 -2.10 -6.29
N ILE A 8 -10.28 -0.92 -6.91
CA ILE A 8 -9.48 0.23 -6.55
C ILE A 8 -9.94 0.69 -5.17
N PHE A 9 -9.00 0.86 -4.26
CA PHE A 9 -9.27 1.41 -2.93
C PHE A 9 -8.17 2.38 -2.52
N THR A 10 -8.53 3.32 -1.66
CA THR A 10 -7.56 4.25 -1.08
C THR A 10 -6.99 3.70 0.22
N SER A 11 -5.71 3.93 0.45
CA SER A 11 -5.09 3.67 1.74
C SER A 11 -5.59 4.63 2.82
N GLY A 12 -5.16 4.40 4.06
CA GLY A 12 -5.19 5.43 5.10
C GLY A 12 -4.20 6.57 4.81
N PHE A 13 -4.04 7.48 5.78
CA PHE A 13 -3.10 8.60 5.71
C PHE A 13 -1.69 8.18 6.08
N TRP A 14 -0.73 8.45 5.19
CA TRP A 14 0.69 8.21 5.40
C TRP A 14 1.46 9.51 5.62
N SER A 15 2.61 9.41 6.28
CA SER A 15 3.46 10.56 6.62
C SER A 15 4.70 10.64 5.73
N PHE A 16 4.57 10.29 4.45
CA PHE A 16 5.62 10.48 3.45
C PHE A 16 5.53 11.88 2.84
N THR A 17 6.64 12.36 2.29
CA THR A 17 6.60 13.50 1.34
C THR A 17 5.95 13.06 0.03
N LEU A 18 5.47 14.03 -0.75
CA LEU A 18 4.91 13.75 -2.07
C LEU A 18 5.94 13.10 -3.02
N GLU A 19 7.21 13.51 -2.93
CA GLU A 19 8.30 12.97 -3.74
C GLU A 19 8.59 11.50 -3.41
N GLU A 20 8.74 11.17 -2.12
CA GLU A 20 8.90 9.78 -1.66
C GLU A 20 7.69 8.93 -2.06
N ALA A 21 6.48 9.47 -1.89
CA ALA A 21 5.26 8.76 -2.21
C ALA A 21 5.14 8.44 -3.71
N ASN A 22 5.51 9.37 -4.59
CA ASN A 22 5.53 9.14 -6.03
C ASN A 22 6.49 8.01 -6.43
N SER A 23 7.60 7.86 -5.70
CA SER A 23 8.55 6.76 -5.95
C SER A 23 7.98 5.37 -5.64
N PHE A 24 6.85 5.29 -4.91
CA PHE A 24 6.16 4.03 -4.64
C PHE A 24 5.10 3.68 -5.70
N ILE A 25 4.84 4.53 -6.69
CA ILE A 25 3.94 4.18 -7.79
C ILE A 25 4.50 2.98 -8.54
N GLY A 26 3.66 1.95 -8.71
CA GLY A 26 4.03 0.67 -9.29
C GLY A 26 4.57 -0.36 -8.28
N CYS A 27 4.81 0.02 -7.01
CA CYS A 27 5.19 -0.92 -5.96
C CYS A 27 3.98 -1.68 -5.41
N ASN A 28 4.22 -2.89 -4.89
CA ASN A 28 3.21 -3.68 -4.20
C ASN A 28 3.16 -3.31 -2.71
N VAL A 29 1.94 -3.11 -2.21
CA VAL A 29 1.64 -2.87 -0.79
C VAL A 29 0.85 -4.04 -0.22
N TYR A 30 1.18 -4.40 1.02
CA TYR A 30 0.56 -5.53 1.72
C TYR A 30 0.06 -5.04 3.08
N PHE A 31 -1.23 -5.24 3.32
CA PHE A 31 -1.90 -4.88 4.57
C PHE A 31 -2.05 -6.13 5.44
N HIS A 32 -1.58 -6.01 6.68
CA HIS A 32 -1.61 -7.07 7.68
C HIS A 32 -2.42 -6.58 8.89
N ASN A 33 -3.26 -7.44 9.46
CA ASN A 33 -4.04 -7.09 10.65
C ASN A 33 -3.19 -7.14 11.93
N LYS A 34 -2.22 -8.07 11.99
CA LYS A 34 -1.25 -8.18 13.09
C LYS A 34 0.15 -8.45 12.55
N LEU A 35 1.16 -8.11 13.36
CA LEU A 35 2.54 -8.50 13.13
C LEU A 35 2.63 -10.03 13.05
N LYS A 36 3.35 -10.55 12.04
CA LYS A 36 3.52 -11.99 11.75
C LYS A 36 2.30 -12.73 11.17
N GLU A 37 1.16 -12.07 10.94
CA GLU A 37 0.03 -12.67 10.19
C GLU A 37 0.19 -12.41 8.68
N SER A 38 -0.35 -13.31 7.86
CA SER A 38 -0.39 -13.13 6.40
C SER A 38 -1.21 -11.90 6.00
N SER A 39 -0.90 -11.31 4.83
CA SER A 39 -1.66 -10.17 4.32
C SER A 39 -3.13 -10.53 4.12
N TYR A 40 -4.04 -9.75 4.69
CA TYR A 40 -5.48 -9.91 4.45
C TYR A 40 -5.91 -9.18 3.18
N ARG A 41 -5.10 -8.21 2.73
CA ARG A 41 -5.33 -7.39 1.55
C ARG A 41 -4.01 -6.91 1.00
N GLY A 42 -3.92 -6.73 -0.32
CA GLY A 42 -2.73 -6.20 -0.95
C GLY A 42 -3.01 -5.82 -2.40
N GLY A 43 -2.11 -5.06 -2.98
CA GLY A 43 -2.33 -4.49 -4.30
C GLY A 43 -1.13 -3.68 -4.78
N GLN A 44 -1.26 -3.13 -5.98
CA GLN A 44 -0.26 -2.24 -6.55
C GLN A 44 -0.67 -0.79 -6.35
N ILE A 45 0.27 0.07 -5.95
CA ILE A 45 0.03 1.51 -5.88
C ILE A 45 -0.03 2.05 -7.30
N ILE A 46 -1.16 2.65 -7.67
CA ILE A 46 -1.39 3.23 -9.00
C ILE A 46 -1.54 4.75 -8.97
N GLY A 47 -1.61 5.35 -7.78
CA GLY A 47 -1.74 6.79 -7.63
C GLY A 47 -1.41 7.29 -6.24
N VAL A 48 -1.11 8.57 -6.16
CA VAL A 48 -0.72 9.29 -4.95
C VAL A 48 -1.48 10.60 -4.89
N GLU A 49 -2.04 10.91 -3.74
CA GLU A 49 -2.73 12.16 -3.49
C GLU A 49 -2.22 12.79 -2.19
N LEU A 50 -1.89 14.09 -2.24
CA LEU A 50 -1.56 14.87 -1.06
C LEU A 50 -2.84 15.48 -0.48
N LYS A 51 -3.21 15.09 0.75
CA LYS A 51 -4.33 15.68 1.48
C LYS A 51 -3.84 16.42 2.72
N LYS A 52 -4.51 17.53 3.04
CA LYS A 52 -4.37 18.21 4.32
C LYS A 52 -5.30 17.58 5.33
N TYR A 53 -4.74 17.01 6.40
CA TYR A 53 -5.49 16.41 7.50
C TYR A 53 -4.98 16.96 8.84
N LYS A 54 -5.88 17.58 9.63
CA LYS A 54 -5.54 18.23 10.92
C LYS A 54 -4.32 19.18 10.82
N ASN A 55 -4.33 20.06 9.80
CA ASN A 55 -3.25 21.00 9.50
C ASN A 55 -1.90 20.38 9.13
N LYS A 56 -1.82 19.07 8.87
CA LYS A 56 -0.62 18.40 8.38
C LYS A 56 -0.88 17.82 6.99
N GLU A 57 0.16 17.83 6.17
CA GLU A 57 0.15 17.13 4.89
C GLU A 57 0.29 15.62 5.11
N ARG A 58 -0.53 14.88 4.37
CA ARG A 58 -0.63 13.42 4.44
C ARG A 58 -0.83 12.85 3.05
N ILE A 59 -0.25 11.69 2.83
CA ILE A 59 -0.35 10.98 1.57
C ILE A 59 -1.49 9.96 1.64
N LEU A 60 -2.27 9.91 0.58
CA LEU A 60 -3.25 8.86 0.30
C LEU A 60 -2.79 8.11 -0.94
N PHE A 61 -2.61 6.79 -0.85
CA PHE A 61 -2.33 5.96 -2.01
C PHE A 61 -3.62 5.43 -2.61
N THR A 62 -3.70 5.45 -3.94
CA THR A 62 -4.71 4.72 -4.70
C THR A 62 -4.11 3.37 -5.06
N ILE A 63 -4.78 2.29 -4.69
CA ILE A 63 -4.26 0.93 -4.78
C ILE A 63 -5.23 0.08 -5.59
N GLU A 64 -4.70 -0.57 -6.61
CA GLU A 64 -5.40 -1.62 -7.34
C GLU A 64 -5.23 -2.94 -6.59
N GLU A 65 -6.32 -3.49 -6.04
CA GLU A 65 -6.30 -4.76 -5.33
C GLU A 65 -5.87 -5.90 -6.26
N LYS A 66 -4.86 -6.67 -5.84
CA LYS A 66 -4.43 -7.87 -6.57
C LYS A 66 -4.55 -9.08 -5.67
N ASN A 67 -5.37 -10.04 -6.08
CA ASN A 67 -5.61 -11.28 -5.30
C ASN A 67 -4.31 -12.07 -5.06
N GLU A 68 -3.31 -11.96 -5.95
CA GLU A 68 -1.99 -12.58 -5.79
C GLU A 68 -1.18 -12.04 -4.59
N ASN A 69 -1.57 -10.87 -4.05
CA ASN A 69 -0.92 -10.21 -2.92
C ASN A 69 -1.60 -10.52 -1.58
N ILE A 70 -2.64 -11.35 -1.57
CA ILE A 70 -3.30 -11.86 -0.36
C ILE A 70 -2.56 -13.12 0.11
N GLY A 71 -2.40 -13.30 1.43
CA GLY A 71 -1.77 -14.48 2.01
C GLY A 71 -0.23 -14.43 2.04
N LYS A 72 0.39 -13.31 1.66
CA LYS A 72 1.85 -13.17 1.67
C LYS A 72 2.38 -13.10 3.11
N PRO A 73 3.42 -13.87 3.46
CA PRO A 73 3.99 -13.87 4.80
C PRO A 73 4.63 -12.50 5.09
N TRP A 74 4.54 -12.08 6.35
CA TRP A 74 5.21 -10.87 6.82
C TRP A 74 6.73 -11.02 6.67
N ASN A 75 7.33 -10.26 5.76
CA ASN A 75 8.79 -10.31 5.53
C ASN A 75 9.55 -9.18 6.23
N GLY A 76 8.94 -8.63 7.28
CA GLY A 76 9.50 -7.72 8.28
C GLY A 76 10.74 -6.93 7.89
N ASP A 77 10.53 -5.73 7.36
CA ASP A 77 11.39 -4.60 7.66
C ASP A 77 10.59 -3.30 7.48
N ILE A 78 10.84 -2.33 8.37
CA ILE A 78 10.49 -0.89 8.32
C ILE A 78 9.46 -0.31 9.30
N SER A 79 8.28 -0.87 9.63
CA SER A 79 7.52 -0.35 10.80
C SER A 79 6.31 -1.17 11.26
N ILE A 80 5.92 -0.90 12.51
CA ILE A 80 4.93 -1.53 13.39
C ILE A 80 3.53 -1.90 12.83
N ARG A 81 3.10 -1.52 11.60
CA ARG A 81 1.74 -1.86 11.09
C ARG A 81 1.55 -2.02 9.58
N GLN A 82 2.52 -1.75 8.71
CA GLN A 82 2.34 -1.91 7.26
C GLN A 82 3.67 -2.28 6.57
N TRP A 83 3.62 -3.14 5.55
CA TRP A 83 4.78 -3.53 4.73
C TRP A 83 4.58 -3.08 3.28
N TYR A 84 5.66 -2.56 2.69
CA TYR A 84 5.78 -2.32 1.25
C TYR A 84 6.92 -3.20 0.74
N SER A 85 6.74 -3.82 -0.43
CA SER A 85 7.90 -4.43 -1.09
C SER A 85 8.77 -3.28 -1.61
N ILE A 86 9.97 -3.14 -1.06
CA ILE A 86 11.04 -2.41 -1.74
C ILE A 86 11.26 -3.16 -3.07
N LYS A 87 11.26 -2.42 -4.18
CA LYS A 87 11.69 -2.95 -5.47
C LYS A 87 13.16 -3.36 -5.31
N HIS A 88 13.45 -4.65 -5.28
CA HIS A 88 14.80 -5.10 -5.61
C HIS A 88 14.99 -4.81 -7.09
N ASN A 89 15.87 -3.85 -7.36
CA ASN A 89 16.38 -3.55 -8.70
C ASN A 89 17.12 -4.76 -9.26
#